data_AF-A0A0M0T4Y3-F1
#
_entry.id   AF-A0A0M0T4Y3-F1
#
_cell.length_a   1.000
_cell.length_b   1.000
_cell.length_c   1.000
_cell.angle_alpha   90.00
_cell.angle_beta   90.00
_cell.angle_gamma   90.00
#
_symmetry.space_group_name_H-M   'P 1'
#
loop_
_entity.id
_entity.type
_entity.pdbx_description
1 polymer ?
#
loop_
_entity_poly.entity_id
_entity_poly.type
_entity_poly.pdbx_seq_one_letter_code
_entity_poly.pdbx_strand_id
1 'polypeptide(L)'
;RFKIQRAMQDRIAFDERLQAAKALIDECLADWTVDARPEIQTLINQAFITDKEGDINTGRVLALRRLGIEDERWVQAMVAIGEALQVVGSKSYLRVYERIGDTDRYQPIALDIAGV
;
A
#
# COMPACT_ATOMS: atom_id res chain seq x y z
N ARG A 1 18.36 -31.36 9.51
CA ARG A 1 17.17 -31.89 8.80
C ARG A 1 16.07 -30.83 8.66
N PHE A 2 15.63 -30.15 9.71
CA PHE A 2 14.65 -29.05 9.60
C PHE A 2 15.27 -27.65 9.61
N LYS A 3 14.56 -26.67 9.04
CA LYS A 3 14.87 -25.23 9.10
C LYS A 3 13.60 -24.48 9.46
N ILE A 4 13.67 -23.66 10.51
CA ILE A 4 12.56 -22.82 10.96
C ILE A 4 12.95 -21.36 10.69
N GLN A 5 12.07 -20.61 10.05
CA GLN A 5 12.26 -19.19 9.80
C GLN A 5 11.08 -18.40 10.33
N ARG A 6 11.37 -17.41 11.16
CA ARG A 6 10.40 -16.39 11.57
C ARG A 6 10.42 -15.28 10.52
N ALA A 7 9.31 -15.11 9.80
CA ALA A 7 9.10 -14.01 8.87
C ALA A 7 8.23 -12.93 9.53
N MET A 8 8.45 -11.67 9.14
CA MET A 8 7.64 -10.52 9.54
C MET A 8 7.01 -9.93 8.28
N GLN A 9 5.74 -9.58 8.36
CA GLN A 9 5.05 -8.81 7.32
C GLN A 9 4.44 -7.57 7.95
N ASP A 10 4.92 -6.41 7.52
CA ASP A 10 4.40 -5.12 7.97
C ASP A 10 3.11 -4.78 7.22
N ARG A 11 2.13 -4.25 7.95
CA ARG A 11 0.93 -3.62 7.41
C ARG A 11 1.18 -2.11 7.43
N ILE A 12 1.11 -1.52 6.25
CA ILE A 12 1.18 -0.07 6.07
C ILE A 12 -0.21 0.52 5.92
N ALA A 13 -0.40 1.70 6.47
CA ALA A 13 -1.58 2.54 6.26
C ALA A 13 -1.17 4.01 6.22
N PHE A 14 -2.10 4.86 5.80
CA PHE A 14 -1.89 6.30 5.86
C PHE A 14 -2.41 6.87 7.18
N ASP A 15 -1.77 7.93 7.66
CA ASP A 15 -2.26 8.75 8.77
C ASP A 15 -3.05 9.97 8.25
N GLU A 16 -3.39 10.90 9.15
CA GLU A 16 -4.17 12.10 8.85
C GLU A 16 -3.55 13.01 7.78
N ARG A 17 -2.22 12.94 7.57
CA ARG A 17 -1.52 13.78 6.58
C ARG A 17 -1.92 13.47 5.15
N LEU A 18 -2.54 12.31 4.92
CA LEU A 18 -3.13 12.00 3.61
C LEU A 18 -4.21 13.01 3.20
N GLN A 19 -4.94 13.60 4.15
CA GLN A 19 -5.97 14.61 3.83
C GLN A 19 -5.33 15.89 3.28
N ALA A 20 -4.18 16.30 3.81
CA ALA A 20 -3.42 17.43 3.28
C ALA A 20 -2.93 17.16 1.85
N ALA A 21 -2.45 15.95 1.59
CA ALA A 21 -2.06 15.55 0.24
C ALA A 21 -3.24 15.52 -0.74
N LYS A 22 -4.42 15.07 -0.28
CA LYS A 22 -5.64 15.08 -1.08
C LYS A 22 -6.05 16.51 -1.45
N ALA A 23 -5.96 17.46 -0.52
CA ALA A 23 -6.28 18.86 -0.79
C ALA A 23 -5.42 19.43 -1.93
N LEU A 24 -4.10 19.17 -1.92
CA LEU A 24 -3.20 19.58 -3.00
C LEU A 24 -3.57 18.97 -4.36
N ILE A 25 -4.01 17.71 -4.38
CA ILE A 25 -4.51 17.05 -5.60
C ILE A 25 -5.81 17.70 -6.06
N ASP A 26 -6.75 17.95 -5.15
CA ASP A 26 -8.03 18.56 -5.48
C ASP A 26 -7.83 19.98 -6.07
N GLU A 27 -6.90 20.77 -5.52
CA GLU A 27 -6.50 22.08 -6.07
C GLU A 27 -5.92 21.96 -7.49
N CYS A 28 -5.01 20.99 -7.71
CA CYS A 28 -4.45 20.70 -9.03
C CYS A 28 -5.55 20.33 -10.04
N LEU A 29 -6.50 19.48 -9.63
CA LEU A 29 -7.58 19.03 -10.49
C LEU A 29 -8.61 20.10 -10.77
N ALA A 30 -8.88 21.00 -9.82
CA ALA A 30 -9.80 22.11 -10.03
C ALA A 30 -9.36 22.98 -11.23
N ASP A 31 -8.05 23.24 -11.37
CA ASP A 31 -7.52 24.02 -12.48
C ASP A 31 -7.52 23.24 -13.80
N TRP A 32 -7.19 21.94 -13.75
CA TRP A 32 -7.16 21.10 -14.95
C TRP A 32 -8.56 20.82 -15.51
N THR A 33 -9.56 20.76 -14.64
CA THR A 33 -10.96 20.40 -14.99
C THR A 33 -11.77 21.57 -15.53
N VAL A 34 -11.22 22.78 -15.58
CA VAL A 34 -11.82 23.90 -16.33
C VAL A 34 -12.00 23.52 -17.81
N ASP A 35 -11.06 22.76 -18.37
CA ASP A 35 -11.13 22.22 -19.74
C ASP A 35 -11.18 20.67 -19.80
N ALA A 36 -10.90 19.97 -18.69
CA ALA A 36 -10.93 18.51 -18.65
C ALA A 36 -12.29 17.92 -18.30
N ARG A 37 -12.51 16.70 -18.80
CA ARG A 37 -13.71 15.91 -18.55
C ARG A 37 -13.86 15.53 -17.05
N PRO A 38 -15.05 15.74 -16.43
CA PRO A 38 -15.33 15.37 -15.03
C PRO A 38 -14.98 13.91 -14.64
N GLU A 39 -14.93 13.03 -15.63
CA GLU A 39 -14.56 11.63 -15.51
C GLU A 39 -13.13 11.45 -14.96
N ILE A 40 -12.20 12.36 -15.29
CA ILE A 40 -10.81 12.32 -14.79
C ILE A 40 -10.77 12.59 -13.28
N GLN A 41 -11.54 13.59 -12.82
CA GLN A 41 -11.64 13.88 -11.40
C GLN A 41 -12.26 12.70 -10.64
N THR A 42 -13.26 12.06 -11.23
CA THR A 42 -13.90 10.88 -10.65
C THR A 42 -12.91 9.71 -10.51
N LEU A 43 -12.07 9.46 -11.51
CA LEU A 43 -11.02 8.43 -11.47
C LEU A 43 -10.00 8.66 -10.35
N ILE A 44 -9.60 9.91 -10.11
CA ILE A 44 -8.63 10.22 -9.05
C ILE A 44 -9.31 10.16 -7.67
N ASN A 45 -10.52 10.71 -7.53
CA ASN A 45 -11.31 10.62 -6.30
C ASN A 45 -11.54 9.17 -5.85
N GLN A 46 -11.68 8.26 -6.82
CA GLN A 46 -11.79 6.84 -6.53
C GLN A 46 -10.61 6.31 -5.71
N ALA A 47 -9.37 6.80 -5.92
CA ALA A 47 -8.21 6.34 -5.17
C ALA A 47 -8.30 6.59 -3.66
N PHE A 48 -9.12 7.55 -3.23
CA PHE A 48 -9.31 7.95 -1.82
C PHE A 48 -10.56 7.34 -1.17
N ILE A 49 -11.32 6.50 -1.88
CA ILE A 49 -12.48 5.82 -1.32
C ILE A 49 -12.03 4.82 -0.26
N THR A 50 -12.61 4.91 0.93
CA THR A 50 -12.44 3.97 2.02
C THR A 50 -13.16 2.66 1.74
N ASP A 51 -12.61 1.56 2.23
CA ASP A 51 -13.32 0.29 2.26
C ASP A 51 -14.38 0.25 3.37
N LYS A 52 -14.96 -0.94 3.59
CA LYS A 52 -16.00 -1.16 4.60
C LYS A 52 -15.50 -0.99 6.05
N GLU A 53 -14.19 -1.11 6.27
CA GLU A 53 -13.55 -0.96 7.58
C GLU A 53 -13.14 0.51 7.83
N GLY A 54 -13.35 1.40 6.84
CA GLY A 54 -12.96 2.80 6.90
C GLY A 54 -11.53 3.06 6.43
N ASP A 55 -10.82 2.02 5.96
CA ASP A 55 -9.42 2.12 5.56
C ASP A 55 -9.29 2.52 4.09
N ILE A 56 -8.31 3.38 3.80
CA ILE A 56 -7.97 3.74 2.43
C ILE A 56 -7.03 2.68 1.85
N ASN A 57 -7.33 2.25 0.63
CA ASN A 57 -6.48 1.31 -0.08
C ASN A 57 -5.14 1.96 -0.47
N THR A 58 -4.07 1.58 0.24
CA THR A 58 -2.72 2.09 0.02
C THR A 58 -2.22 1.89 -1.40
N GLY A 59 -2.53 0.75 -2.02
CA GLY A 59 -2.15 0.45 -3.40
C GLY A 59 -2.75 1.42 -4.42
N ARG A 60 -4.01 1.83 -4.25
CA ARG A 60 -4.70 2.76 -5.16
C ARG A 60 -4.10 4.16 -5.09
N VAL A 61 -3.85 4.67 -3.89
CA VAL A 61 -3.21 5.98 -3.70
C VAL A 61 -1.77 5.96 -4.23
N LEU A 62 -1.01 4.90 -3.95
CA LEU A 62 0.36 4.75 -4.45
C LEU A 62 0.43 4.59 -5.98
N ALA A 63 -0.64 4.16 -6.63
CA ALA A 63 -0.71 4.15 -8.09
C ALA A 63 -0.68 5.57 -8.68
N LEU A 64 -1.20 6.58 -7.97
CA LEU A 64 -1.16 7.98 -8.43
C LEU A 64 0.28 8.48 -8.57
N ARG A 65 1.20 8.03 -7.72
CA ARG A 65 2.63 8.38 -7.79
C ARG A 65 3.32 7.88 -9.06
N ARG A 66 2.72 6.93 -9.77
CA ARG A 66 3.26 6.39 -11.03
C ARG A 66 2.82 7.23 -12.24
N LEU A 67 1.89 8.15 -12.06
CA LEU A 67 1.50 9.10 -13.09
C LEU A 67 2.63 10.13 -13.21
N GLY A 68 3.26 10.20 -14.39
CA GLY A 68 4.36 11.13 -14.69
C GLY A 68 3.87 12.56 -14.89
N ILE A 69 3.21 13.11 -13.88
CA ILE A 69 2.67 14.47 -13.87
C ILE A 69 3.71 15.42 -13.27
N GLU A 70 3.96 16.53 -13.95
CA GLU A 70 5.02 17.50 -13.60
C GLU A 70 4.52 18.74 -12.84
N ASP A 71 3.20 18.90 -12.63
CA ASP A 71 2.65 20.03 -11.86
C ASP A 71 3.22 20.04 -10.43
N GLU A 72 3.71 21.21 -10.00
CA GLU A 72 4.38 21.35 -8.70
C GLU A 72 3.51 20.93 -7.52
N ARG A 73 2.19 21.20 -7.57
CA ARG A 73 1.24 20.81 -6.51
C ARG A 73 1.04 19.31 -6.50
N TRP A 74 0.98 18.70 -7.69
CA TRP A 74 0.92 17.25 -7.80
C TRP A 74 2.16 16.59 -7.21
N VAL A 75 3.34 17.09 -7.54
CA VAL A 75 4.61 16.59 -6.99
C VAL A 75 4.63 16.74 -5.46
N GLN A 76 4.23 17.90 -4.94
CA GLN A 76 4.11 18.13 -3.48
C GLN A 76 3.12 17.16 -2.83
N ALA A 77 1.98 16.90 -3.46
CA ALA A 77 1.03 15.91 -2.98
C ALA A 77 1.61 14.49 -2.95
N MET A 78 2.37 14.09 -3.98
CA MET A 78 3.03 12.78 -4.02
C MET A 78 4.09 12.63 -2.93
N VAL A 79 4.79 13.71 -2.59
CA VAL A 79 5.69 13.76 -1.43
C VAL A 79 4.91 13.57 -0.14
N ALA A 80 3.86 14.36 0.08
CA ALA A 80 3.01 14.27 1.28
C ALA A 80 2.36 12.89 1.46
N ILE A 81 1.91 12.23 0.38
CA ILE A 81 1.44 10.84 0.39
C ILE A 81 2.53 9.90 0.91
N GLY A 82 3.78 10.11 0.47
CA GLY A 82 4.93 9.32 0.94
C GLY A 82 5.20 9.51 2.42
N GLU A 83 5.09 10.74 2.90
CA GLU A 83 5.31 11.04 4.31
C GLU A 83 4.20 10.45 5.18
N ALA A 84 2.94 10.48 4.72
CA ALA A 84 1.77 9.95 5.42
C ALA A 84 1.78 8.42 5.60
N LEU A 85 2.65 7.68 4.89
CA LEU A 85 2.76 6.23 5.01
C LEU A 85 3.38 5.82 6.35
N GLN A 86 2.68 5.02 7.14
CA GLN A 86 3.14 4.50 8.42
C GLN A 86 2.96 2.99 8.51
N VAL A 87 3.85 2.31 9.24
CA VAL A 87 3.65 0.92 9.64
C VAL A 87 2.70 0.92 10.84
N VAL A 88 1.48 0.43 10.63
CA VAL A 88 0.44 0.39 11.67
C VAL A 88 0.36 -0.96 12.39
N GLY A 89 1.16 -1.93 11.95
CA GLY A 89 1.34 -3.19 12.65
C GLY A 89 2.21 -4.16 11.88
N SER A 90 2.62 -5.23 12.54
CA SER A 90 3.42 -6.30 11.94
C SER A 90 2.84 -7.65 12.33
N LYS A 91 2.69 -8.55 11.37
CA LYS A 91 2.29 -9.93 11.60
C LYS A 91 3.51 -10.85 11.48
N SER A 92 3.74 -11.66 12.51
CA SER A 92 4.78 -12.67 12.49
C SER A 92 4.24 -13.99 11.94
N TYR A 93 5.02 -14.64 11.06
CA TYR A 93 4.69 -15.94 10.49
C TYR A 93 5.84 -16.91 10.71
N LEU A 94 5.52 -18.18 10.97
CA LEU A 94 6.49 -19.26 10.97
C LEU A 94 6.48 -19.98 9.63
N ARG A 95 7.66 -20.11 9.03
CA ARG A 95 7.88 -20.95 7.85
C ARG A 95 8.80 -22.09 8.26
N VAL A 96 8.29 -23.31 8.12
CA VAL A 96 9.03 -24.52 8.48
C VAL A 96 9.36 -25.27 7.19
N TYR A 97 10.59 -25.75 7.11
CA TYR A 97 11.10 -26.47 5.96
C TYR A 97 11.82 -27.75 6.39
N GLU A 98 11.75 -28.77 5.55
CA GLU A 98 12.59 -29.97 5.65
C GLU A 98 13.63 -29.99 4.52
N ARG A 99 14.86 -30.41 4.85
CA ARG A 99 15.93 -30.63 3.88
C ARG A 99 15.64 -31.87 3.04
N ILE A 100 15.83 -31.77 1.73
CA ILE A 100 15.64 -32.89 0.80
C ILE A 100 16.91 -33.74 0.81
N GLY A 101 16.88 -34.88 1.51
CA GLY A 101 18.01 -35.80 1.66
C GLY A 101 19.27 -35.10 2.18
N ASP A 102 20.41 -35.36 1.55
CA ASP A 102 21.70 -34.72 1.87
C ASP A 102 21.98 -33.46 1.03
N THR A 103 20.97 -32.93 0.33
CA THR A 103 21.13 -31.70 -0.47
C THR A 103 21.00 -30.44 0.39
N ASP A 104 21.36 -29.27 -0.15
CA ASP A 104 21.07 -27.95 0.47
C ASP A 104 19.70 -27.38 0.09
N ARG A 105 18.83 -28.18 -0.53
CA ARG A 105 17.47 -27.76 -0.89
C ARG A 105 16.50 -28.05 0.25
N TYR A 106 15.53 -27.15 0.40
CA TYR A 106 14.53 -27.17 1.46
C TYR A 106 13.12 -27.10 0.87
N GLN A 107 12.22 -27.97 1.33
CA GLN A 107 10.80 -27.97 0.95
C GLN A 107 9.94 -27.43 2.10
N PRO A 108 8.93 -26.58 1.84
CA PRO A 108 8.04 -26.07 2.87
C PRO A 108 7.16 -27.19 3.43
N ILE A 109 6.94 -27.17 4.75
CA ILE A 109 6.02 -28.07 5.43
C ILE A 109 4.72 -27.30 5.71
N ALA A 110 3.58 -27.87 5.30
CA ALA A 110 2.28 -27.36 5.69
C ALA A 110 2.07 -27.58 7.20
N LEU A 111 1.81 -26.50 7.93
CA LEU A 111 1.54 -26.55 9.36
C LEU A 111 0.03 -26.48 9.57
N ASP A 112 -0.52 -27.43 10.31
CA ASP A 112 -1.84 -27.29 10.91
C ASP A 112 -1.68 -26.63 12.28
N ILE A 113 -1.96 -25.33 12.35
CA ILE A 113 -1.85 -24.52 13.57
C ILE A 113 -3.17 -24.52 14.36
N ALA A 114 -4.26 -25.01 13.76
CA ALA A 114 -5.61 -24.95 14.34
C ALA A 114 -6.06 -26.25 15.02
N GLY A 115 -5.28 -27.33 14.90
CA GLY A 115 -5.61 -28.66 15.47
C GLY A 115 -5.48 -28.78 16.99
N VAL A 116 -5.89 -27.77 17.76
CA VAL A 116 -5.96 -27.80 19.24
C VAL A 116 -7.40 -27.98 19.70
#